data_AF-A0A9E4CTB9-F1
#
_entry.id   AF-A0A9E4CTB9-F1
#
_cell.length_a   1.000
_cell.length_b   1.000
_cell.length_c   1.000
_cell.angle_alpha   90.00
_cell.angle_beta   90.00
_cell.angle_gamma   90.00
#
_symmetry.space_group_name_H-M   'P 1'
#
loop_
_entity.id
_entity.type
_entity.pdbx_description
1 polymer ?
#
loop_
_entity_poly.entity_id
_entity_poly.type
_entity_poly.pdbx_seq_one_letter_code
_entity_poly.pdbx_strand_id
1 'polypeptide(L)'
;MARRRLRGALPVRSTEELRTMRAAGRVVAEMHQAIRAAAVPGVTTGDLDLVARGVLDLRGAESNFFGYYGYPAVICASVNDEVIHGIPGSRVLEDGDLLSIDCGAIVDGWHGDAAFSMVVGT
;
A
#
# COMPACT_ATOMS: atom_id res chain seq x y z
N MET A 1 -2.25 -39.39 19.90
CA MET A 1 -2.92 -38.89 18.68
C MET A 1 -2.27 -37.58 18.26
N ALA A 2 -1.14 -37.64 17.55
CA ALA A 2 -0.46 -36.44 17.06
C ALA A 2 -1.17 -35.94 15.80
N ARG A 3 -1.75 -34.74 15.85
CA ARG A 3 -2.35 -34.11 14.66
C ARG A 3 -1.23 -33.87 13.65
N ARG A 4 -1.26 -34.63 12.56
CA ARG A 4 -0.45 -34.43 11.36
C ARG A 4 -0.67 -32.98 10.89
N ARG A 5 0.34 -32.11 11.06
CA ARG A 5 0.35 -30.78 10.44
C ARG A 5 0.38 -31.00 8.92
N LEU A 6 -0.75 -30.77 8.26
CA LEU A 6 -0.83 -30.73 6.81
C LEU A 6 0.05 -29.57 6.33
N ARG A 7 1.04 -29.83 5.49
CA ARG A 7 1.65 -28.77 4.67
C ARG A 7 0.51 -28.11 3.89
N GLY A 8 0.34 -26.79 4.03
CA GLY A 8 -0.70 -26.03 3.35
C GLY A 8 -1.99 -25.78 4.14
N ALA A 9 -2.08 -26.16 5.42
CA ALA A 9 -3.22 -25.73 6.24
C ALA A 9 -3.06 -24.25 6.64
N LEU A 10 -3.95 -23.39 6.14
CA LEU A 10 -4.03 -21.99 6.57
C LEU A 10 -4.49 -21.94 8.04
N PRO A 11 -3.79 -21.19 8.91
CA PRO A 11 -4.22 -21.04 10.29
C PRO A 11 -5.56 -20.29 10.35
N VAL A 12 -6.50 -20.82 11.12
CA VAL A 12 -7.74 -20.11 11.44
C VAL A 12 -7.40 -18.96 12.37
N ARG A 13 -7.80 -17.75 11.99
CA ARG A 13 -7.57 -16.54 12.79
C ARG A 13 -8.60 -16.42 13.90
N SER A 14 -8.14 -16.09 15.09
CA SER A 14 -8.97 -15.69 16.22
C SER A 14 -9.62 -14.33 15.99
N THR A 15 -10.67 -14.02 16.75
CA THR A 15 -11.32 -12.71 16.69
C THR A 15 -10.36 -11.55 16.98
N GLU A 16 -9.38 -11.75 17.86
CA GLU A 16 -8.41 -10.70 18.18
C GLU A 16 -7.43 -10.47 17.04
N GLU A 17 -6.88 -11.53 16.44
CA GLU A 17 -6.05 -11.41 15.23
C GLU A 17 -6.82 -10.70 14.11
N LEU A 18 -8.10 -11.03 13.90
CA LEU A 18 -8.94 -10.36 12.91
C LEU A 18 -9.15 -8.87 13.21
N ARG A 19 -9.22 -8.46 14.48
CA ARG A 19 -9.33 -7.04 14.85
C ARG A 19 -8.04 -6.29 14.54
N THR A 20 -6.89 -6.87 14.83
CA THR A 20 -5.59 -6.27 14.52
C THR A 20 -5.35 -6.20 13.02
N MET A 21 -5.66 -7.26 12.27
CA MET A 21 -5.65 -7.25 10.79
C MET A 21 -6.55 -6.14 10.23
N ARG A 22 -7.72 -5.92 10.83
CA ARG A 22 -8.62 -4.82 10.46
C ARG A 22 -8.00 -3.44 10.73
N ALA A 23 -7.21 -3.28 11.79
CA ALA A 23 -6.52 -2.03 12.07
C ALA A 23 -5.50 -1.72 10.96
N ALA A 24 -4.67 -2.69 10.56
CA ALA A 24 -3.74 -2.53 9.45
C ALA A 24 -4.45 -2.19 8.13
N GLY A 25 -5.55 -2.89 7.81
CA GLY A 25 -6.36 -2.59 6.63
C GLY A 25 -7.01 -1.19 6.64
N ARG A 26 -7.32 -0.62 7.81
CA ARG A 26 -7.80 0.76 7.93
C ARG A 26 -6.71 1.77 7.58
N VAL A 27 -5.47 1.54 8.00
CA VAL A 27 -4.34 2.41 7.64
C VAL A 27 -4.14 2.43 6.12
N VAL A 28 -4.17 1.25 5.48
CA VAL A 28 -4.10 1.16 4.00
C VAL A 28 -5.26 1.91 3.33
N ALA A 29 -6.48 1.78 3.84
CA ALA A 29 -7.63 2.51 3.30
C ALA A 29 -7.47 4.03 3.42
N GLU A 30 -6.87 4.53 4.51
CA GLU A 30 -6.56 5.95 4.68
C GLU A 30 -5.44 6.42 3.75
N MET A 31 -4.39 5.60 3.55
CA MET A 31 -3.34 5.87 2.55
C MET A 31 -3.97 6.00 1.16
N HIS A 32 -4.84 5.07 0.77
CA HIS A 32 -5.56 5.15 -0.51
C HIS A 32 -6.39 6.42 -0.64
N GLN A 33 -7.14 6.79 0.40
CA GLN A 33 -7.94 8.02 0.37
C GLN A 33 -7.07 9.27 0.21
N ALA A 34 -5.98 9.36 0.97
CA ALA A 34 -5.05 10.49 0.89
C ALA A 34 -4.37 10.58 -0.49
N ILE A 35 -3.90 9.45 -1.02
CA ILE A 35 -3.24 9.39 -2.33
C ILE A 35 -4.22 9.76 -3.45
N ARG A 36 -5.46 9.26 -3.42
CA ARG A 36 -6.50 9.62 -4.40
C ARG A 36 -6.78 11.12 -4.42
N ALA A 37 -6.79 11.76 -3.25
CA ALA A 37 -7.00 13.20 -3.16
C ALA A 37 -5.81 14.01 -3.69
N ALA A 38 -4.59 13.46 -3.60
CA ALA A 38 -3.36 14.11 -4.04
C ALA A 38 -2.97 13.82 -5.51
N ALA A 39 -3.48 12.72 -6.09
CA ALA A 39 -3.17 12.29 -7.45
C ALA A 39 -3.86 13.17 -8.52
N VAL A 40 -3.28 14.35 -8.75
CA VAL A 40 -3.72 15.34 -9.75
C VAL A 40 -2.59 15.65 -10.75
N PRO A 41 -2.91 16.16 -11.96
CA PRO A 41 -1.87 16.53 -12.93
C PRO A 41 -0.83 17.49 -12.35
N GLY A 42 0.43 17.25 -12.65
CA GLY A 42 1.57 18.06 -12.17
C GLY A 42 2.22 17.57 -10.87
N VAL A 43 1.59 16.63 -10.15
CA VAL A 43 2.18 15.98 -8.96
C VAL A 43 3.11 14.86 -9.38
N THR A 44 4.22 14.64 -8.66
CA THR A 44 5.10 13.50 -8.93
C THR A 44 4.66 12.23 -8.22
N THR A 45 5.02 11.06 -8.74
CA THR A 45 4.79 9.80 -8.01
C THR A 45 5.55 9.76 -6.67
N GLY A 46 6.68 10.48 -6.56
CA GLY A 46 7.39 10.70 -5.30
C GLY A 46 6.60 11.52 -4.28
N ASP A 47 5.85 12.53 -4.71
CA ASP A 47 4.97 13.30 -3.82
C ASP A 47 3.86 12.41 -3.25
N LEU A 48 3.32 11.47 -4.05
CA LEU A 48 2.35 10.49 -3.59
C LEU A 48 2.95 9.52 -2.55
N ASP A 49 4.20 9.12 -2.71
CA ASP A 49 4.92 8.32 -1.71
C ASP A 49 5.04 9.09 -0.38
N LEU A 50 5.36 10.39 -0.42
CA LEU A 50 5.41 11.24 0.77
C LEU A 50 4.05 11.38 1.47
N VAL A 51 2.96 11.51 0.69
CA VAL A 51 1.59 11.51 1.24
C VAL A 51 1.31 10.23 2.00
N ALA A 52 1.67 9.08 1.41
CA ALA A 52 1.49 7.78 2.01
C ALA A 52 2.33 7.59 3.30
N ARG A 53 3.59 8.08 3.30
CA ARG A 53 4.46 8.11 4.49
C ARG A 53 3.83 8.91 5.63
N GLY A 54 3.26 10.07 5.32
CA GLY A 54 2.60 10.90 6.33
C GLY A 54 1.44 10.18 7.03
N VAL A 55 0.69 9.33 6.32
CA VAL A 55 -0.37 8.51 6.92
C VAL A 55 0.22 7.43 7.83
N LEU A 56 1.28 6.74 7.40
CA LEU A 56 1.97 5.73 8.23
C LEU A 56 2.49 6.35 9.53
N ASP A 57 3.18 7.49 9.44
CA ASP A 57 3.72 8.22 10.60
C ASP A 57 2.61 8.66 11.55
N LEU A 58 1.52 9.23 11.03
CA LEU A 58 0.36 9.66 11.83
C LEU A 58 -0.29 8.49 12.58
N ARG A 59 -0.26 7.30 12.00
CA ARG A 59 -0.85 6.09 12.57
C ARG A 59 0.11 5.26 13.39
N GLY A 60 1.40 5.62 13.44
CA GLY A 60 2.44 4.82 14.08
C GLY A 60 2.56 3.43 13.47
N ALA A 61 2.31 3.31 12.15
CA ALA A 61 2.37 2.06 11.41
C ALA A 61 3.66 1.97 10.60
N GLU A 62 4.12 0.75 10.32
CA GLU A 62 5.27 0.52 9.43
C GLU A 62 4.78 0.22 8.00
N SER A 63 5.66 0.35 7.01
CA SER A 63 5.35 -0.04 5.63
C SER A 63 5.67 -1.50 5.38
N ASN A 64 4.83 -2.18 4.59
CA ASN A 64 5.16 -3.51 4.07
C ASN A 64 6.31 -3.50 3.06
N PHE A 65 6.52 -2.37 2.39
CA PHE A 65 7.30 -2.30 1.15
C PHE A 65 8.67 -1.68 1.38
N PHE A 66 8.76 -0.66 2.22
CA PHE A 66 10.02 0.03 2.45
C PHE A 66 11.09 -0.91 3.03
N GLY A 67 12.20 -1.06 2.31
CA GLY A 67 13.30 -1.97 2.64
C GLY A 67 13.07 -3.43 2.22
N TYR A 68 11.87 -3.83 1.80
CA TYR A 68 11.58 -5.20 1.38
C TYR A 68 12.37 -5.55 0.12
N TYR A 69 13.32 -6.48 0.23
CA TYR A 69 14.33 -6.76 -0.81
C TYR A 69 15.04 -5.51 -1.37
N GLY A 70 15.21 -4.48 -0.52
CA GLY A 70 15.83 -3.21 -0.91
C GLY A 70 14.91 -2.24 -1.65
N TYR A 71 13.60 -2.48 -1.67
CA TYR A 71 12.63 -1.56 -2.27
C TYR A 71 12.64 -0.20 -1.55
N PRO A 72 12.73 0.94 -2.26
CA PRO A 72 13.11 2.22 -1.63
C PRO A 72 11.91 3.07 -1.14
N ALA A 73 10.68 2.63 -1.40
CA ALA A 73 9.47 3.43 -1.22
C ALA A 73 8.43 2.72 -0.33
N VAL A 74 7.39 3.44 0.12
CA VAL A 74 6.28 2.87 0.90
C VAL A 74 5.07 2.53 0.04
N ILE A 75 5.01 3.04 -1.19
CA ILE A 75 4.03 2.66 -2.22
C ILE A 75 4.73 2.14 -3.47
N CYS A 76 4.00 1.33 -4.24
CA CYS A 76 4.28 1.17 -5.66
C CYS A 76 3.37 2.11 -6.44
N ALA A 77 3.94 2.89 -7.36
CA ALA A 77 3.20 3.77 -8.26
C ALA A 77 3.51 3.37 -9.70
N SER A 78 2.55 2.70 -10.35
CA SER A 78 2.71 2.15 -11.70
C SER A 78 1.79 2.91 -12.66
N VAL A 79 2.36 3.61 -13.64
CA VAL A 79 1.61 4.49 -14.55
C VAL A 79 1.63 3.93 -15.97
N ASN A 80 0.45 3.85 -16.58
CA ASN A 80 0.17 3.39 -17.95
C ASN A 80 0.61 1.94 -18.21
N ASP A 81 1.74 1.75 -18.90
CA ASP A 81 2.27 0.45 -19.31
C ASP A 81 3.06 -0.27 -18.21
N GLU A 82 3.32 0.40 -17.09
CA GLU A 82 3.92 -0.20 -15.90
C GLU A 82 2.93 -1.17 -15.24
N VAL A 83 3.25 -2.46 -15.26
CA VAL A 83 2.34 -3.52 -14.80
C VAL A 83 2.11 -3.46 -13.28
N ILE A 84 3.18 -3.58 -12.50
CA ILE A 84 3.21 -3.55 -11.03
C ILE A 84 4.59 -3.11 -10.55
N HIS A 85 4.70 -2.75 -9.26
CA HIS A 85 5.94 -2.42 -8.58
C HIS A 85 6.73 -1.23 -9.15
N GLY A 86 6.06 -0.32 -9.88
CA GLY A 86 6.67 0.95 -10.28
C GLY A 86 7.23 1.70 -9.07
N ILE A 87 8.48 2.14 -9.15
CA ILE A 87 9.16 2.84 -8.05
C ILE A 87 8.81 4.33 -8.14
N PRO A 88 8.18 4.91 -7.11
CA PRO A 88 7.85 6.34 -7.13
C PRO A 88 9.14 7.18 -7.15
N GLY A 89 9.07 8.33 -7.84
CA GLY A 89 10.23 9.19 -8.04
C GLY A 89 9.84 10.49 -8.75
N SER A 90 10.69 10.98 -9.66
CA SER A 90 10.50 12.26 -10.34
C SER A 90 9.47 12.26 -11.47
N ARG A 91 8.75 11.14 -11.71
CA ARG A 91 7.73 11.05 -12.77
C ARG A 91 6.56 11.95 -12.40
N VAL A 92 6.33 12.99 -13.19
CA VAL A 92 5.17 13.89 -13.07
C VAL A 92 3.97 13.21 -13.70
N LEU A 93 2.82 13.24 -13.02
CA LEU A 93 1.56 12.72 -13.52
C LEU A 93 0.94 13.70 -14.51
N GLU A 94 0.46 13.17 -15.64
CA GLU A 94 -0.22 13.93 -16.66
C GLU A 94 -1.75 13.70 -16.59
N ASP A 95 -2.49 14.65 -17.16
CA ASP A 95 -3.93 14.49 -17.34
C ASP A 95 -4.21 13.31 -18.29
N GLY A 96 -5.09 12.40 -17.86
CA GLY A 96 -5.43 11.17 -18.59
C GLY A 96 -4.57 9.95 -18.27
N ASP A 97 -3.52 10.07 -17.45
CA ASP A 97 -2.69 8.93 -17.04
C ASP A 97 -3.51 7.87 -16.29
N LEU A 98 -3.32 6.58 -16.62
CA LEU A 98 -3.81 5.47 -15.82
C LEU A 98 -2.79 5.17 -14.72
N LEU A 99 -3.12 5.53 -13.48
CA LEU A 99 -2.28 5.32 -12.31
C LEU A 99 -2.79 4.13 -11.49
N SER A 100 -1.91 3.18 -11.23
CA SER A 100 -2.10 2.11 -10.25
C SER A 100 -1.23 2.36 -9.01
N ILE A 101 -1.86 2.33 -7.84
CA ILE A 101 -1.20 2.49 -6.54
C ILE A 101 -1.39 1.22 -5.75
N ASP A 102 -0.28 0.67 -5.26
CA ASP A 102 -0.26 -0.42 -4.29
C ASP A 102 0.43 0.08 -3.01
N CYS A 103 -0.12 -0.22 -1.84
CA CYS A 103 0.50 0.10 -0.56
C CYS A 103 0.07 -0.86 0.55
N GLY A 104 0.98 -1.13 1.48
CA GLY A 104 0.72 -1.94 2.66
C GLY A 104 1.18 -1.28 3.95
N ALA A 105 0.48 -1.61 5.04
CA ALA A 105 0.79 -1.15 6.38
C ALA A 105 0.91 -2.33 7.37
N ILE A 106 1.82 -2.20 8.32
CA ILE A 106 2.04 -3.15 9.43
C ILE A 106 1.59 -2.49 10.73
N VAL A 107 0.68 -3.15 11.45
CA VAL A 107 0.20 -2.74 12.79
C VAL A 107 0.29 -3.96 13.71
N ASP A 108 1.03 -3.83 14.81
CA ASP A 108 1.26 -4.92 15.77
C ASP A 108 1.69 -6.25 15.11
N GLY A 109 2.54 -6.16 14.09
CA GLY A 109 3.02 -7.31 13.31
C GLY A 109 2.02 -7.91 12.31
N TRP A 110 0.84 -7.31 12.14
CA TRP A 110 -0.15 -7.70 11.15
C TRP A 110 -0.13 -6.81 9.92
N HIS A 111 -0.23 -7.43 8.76
CA HIS A 111 -0.15 -6.77 7.47
C HIS A 111 -1.55 -6.47 6.92
N GLY A 112 -1.74 -5.23 6.49
CA GLY A 112 -2.76 -4.83 5.53
C GLY A 112 -2.09 -4.60 4.18
N ASP A 113 -2.77 -4.95 3.10
CA ASP A 113 -2.26 -4.81 1.74
C ASP A 113 -3.43 -4.65 0.77
N ALA A 114 -3.38 -3.62 -0.07
CA ALA A 114 -4.37 -3.39 -1.10
C ALA A 114 -3.85 -2.41 -2.16
N ALA A 115 -4.35 -2.59 -3.38
CA ALA A 115 -4.10 -1.70 -4.50
C ALA A 115 -5.38 -1.12 -5.09
N PHE A 116 -5.25 -0.01 -5.82
CA PHE A 116 -6.30 0.52 -6.68
C PHE A 116 -5.72 1.13 -7.96
N SER A 117 -6.57 1.30 -8.97
CA SER A 117 -6.24 2.10 -10.15
C SER A 117 -7.24 3.24 -10.36
N MET A 118 -6.79 4.34 -10.95
CA MET A 118 -7.60 5.50 -11.32
C MET A 118 -7.00 6.22 -12.54
N VAL A 119 -7.83 6.99 -13.23
CA VAL A 119 -7.35 7.98 -14.20
C VAL A 119 -7.03 9.27 -13.45
N VAL A 120 -5.87 9.87 -13.73
CA VAL A 120 -5.45 11.15 -13.16
C VAL A 120 -6.06 12.30 -13.97
N GLY A 121 -6.60 13.31 -13.27
CA GLY A 121 -7.27 14.43 -13.93
C GLY A 121 -8.57 14.02 -14.63
N THR A 122 -8.92 14.70 -15.72
CA THR A 122 -10.08 14.43 -16.61
C THR A 122 -10.01 15.19 -17.94
#